data_AF-A0AAD4GJQ5-F1
#
_entry.id   AF-A0AAD4GJQ5-F1
#
_cell.length_a   1.000
_cell.length_b   1.000
_cell.length_c   1.000
_cell.angle_alpha   90.00
_cell.angle_beta   90.00
_cell.angle_gamma   90.00
#
_symmetry.space_group_name_H-M   'P 1'
#
loop_
_entity.id
_entity.type
_entity.pdbx_description
1 polymer ?
#
loop_
_entity_poly.entity_id
_entity_poly.type
_entity_poly.pdbx_seq_one_letter_code
_entity_poly.pdbx_strand_id
1 'polypeptide(L)'
;MDTLSFTDGATVVAGPASIANRRELLKERMDDFPAKSYPPITNGASKAKTVVGHEFSREDFAIEDRPFFVPIDKAGVTAALQKLDRQLQQTGRNSLLSKKHPVSWIGREVPPGNLGLINHGGLPKLLTRPGRYPGFPLRNWWAREWCGTQGLSDTAIEFQGLTVVQVSQNQAAVVSDPQNRIFVVKNSGFVAYAVEGSYNVHAIVDQTHLQTPIKDHVTGGTLGWTHEVKMRSRIGSGKDQEYVVALFLNIPANNCAILQRGDDLELLPAGQHYITNPNVTLRGLYTLGENQLEMPTKDIFTRDQVPVGLRIYLKWQLVEPLKLTTHGYITPYDALRDKTQSILTQIVAHLDYSSMVKQRSFGPNNFDDGTDPSSAFLDALRTRAMDEMHEAALEYGIVLKDLAVIDRQFKGEIASTMDKLTTRALQAQVEAANVDRENSNKVKQEEGTLAVAHIKAQTRNTQADSEAYSIIAAAKAQAERTKIEALAQAEAIRLTAEAEAEAVRIKAAADADVVDQFAREMGMRRVEVSRVQAFGNRTVFVPSDGPGNQMGTTMAVGMAAAMGSDART
;
A
#
# COMPACT_ATOMS: atom_id res chain seq x y z
N MET A 1 6.15 0.51 -40.05
CA MET A 1 5.48 0.15 -38.78
C MET A 1 5.84 1.21 -37.75
N ASP A 2 5.51 2.47 -37.96
CA ASP A 2 4.17 3.10 -37.99
C ASP A 2 3.48 3.20 -36.63
N THR A 3 3.67 4.39 -36.03
CA THR A 3 2.64 5.29 -35.47
C THR A 3 1.97 4.87 -34.16
N LEU A 4 1.89 5.71 -33.11
CA LEU A 4 1.25 7.02 -33.10
C LEU A 4 1.78 7.92 -31.97
N SER A 5 2.03 9.17 -32.34
CA SER A 5 2.12 10.35 -31.48
C SER A 5 0.74 10.82 -31.03
N PHE A 6 0.64 11.37 -29.82
CA PHE A 6 -0.32 12.44 -29.53
C PHE A 6 0.34 13.46 -28.60
N THR A 7 0.69 14.60 -29.21
CA THR A 7 0.85 15.90 -28.55
C THR A 7 -0.54 16.53 -28.45
N ASP A 8 -0.89 17.12 -27.31
CA ASP A 8 -1.86 18.21 -27.30
C ASP A 8 -1.41 19.28 -26.32
N GLY A 9 -1.12 20.45 -26.90
CA GLY A 9 -0.82 21.67 -26.17
C GLY A 9 -2.11 22.45 -25.94
N ALA A 10 -2.31 22.90 -24.71
CA ALA A 10 -3.28 23.95 -24.41
C ALA A 10 -2.61 25.02 -23.55
N THR A 11 -2.14 26.06 -24.23
CA THR A 11 -1.88 27.39 -23.68
C THR A 11 -3.21 27.96 -23.19
N VAL A 12 -3.36 28.28 -21.89
CA VAL A 12 -4.44 29.16 -21.43
C VAL A 12 -3.90 30.22 -20.46
N VAL A 13 -4.33 31.43 -20.80
CA VAL A 13 -4.00 32.75 -20.30
C VAL A 13 -4.72 33.06 -18.98
N ALA A 14 -4.13 33.96 -18.20
CA ALA A 14 -4.58 34.52 -16.91
C ALA A 14 -6.09 34.83 -16.73
N GLY A 15 -6.59 34.62 -15.50
CA GLY A 15 -7.88 35.15 -14.99
C GLY A 15 -8.27 34.54 -13.64
N PRO A 16 -8.98 35.25 -12.74
CA PRO A 16 -8.71 35.24 -11.30
C PRO A 16 -9.37 34.11 -10.51
N ALA A 17 -8.74 33.81 -9.36
CA ALA A 17 -9.22 32.90 -8.33
C ALA A 17 -10.68 33.17 -7.92
N SER A 18 -11.52 32.15 -8.02
CA SER A 18 -12.82 32.11 -7.35
C SER A 18 -12.82 30.95 -6.35
N ILE A 19 -12.97 31.32 -5.08
CA ILE A 19 -13.24 30.42 -3.96
C ILE A 19 -14.67 29.91 -4.17
N ALA A 20 -14.81 28.66 -4.61
CA ALA A 20 -16.11 28.00 -4.74
C ALA A 20 -16.10 26.65 -4.00
N ASN A 21 -16.92 26.61 -2.94
CA ASN A 21 -17.62 25.44 -2.41
C ASN A 21 -16.82 24.18 -2.04
N ARG A 22 -16.19 24.22 -0.85
CA ARG A 22 -15.74 23.03 -0.10
C ARG A 22 -16.69 22.67 1.04
N ARG A 23 -18.01 22.73 0.81
CA ARG A 23 -19.03 22.44 1.84
C ARG A 23 -20.07 21.38 1.45
N GLU A 24 -20.02 20.82 0.25
CA GLU A 24 -20.97 19.79 -0.20
C GLU A 24 -20.43 18.35 -0.17
N LEU A 25 -19.14 18.13 0.12
CA LEU A 25 -18.49 16.81 0.06
C LEU A 25 -18.43 16.03 1.39
N LEU A 26 -19.14 16.48 2.43
CA LEU A 26 -19.13 15.87 3.77
C LEU A 26 -20.52 15.47 4.28
N LYS A 27 -21.52 15.37 3.39
CA LYS A 27 -22.91 15.07 3.77
C LYS A 27 -23.44 13.68 3.35
N GLU A 28 -22.59 12.80 2.86
CA GLU A 28 -22.95 11.40 2.52
C GLU A 28 -22.05 10.40 3.26
N ARG A 29 -22.24 10.28 4.58
CA ARG A 29 -21.89 9.10 5.41
C ARG A 29 -22.06 9.46 6.88
N MET A 30 -23.30 9.46 7.37
CA MET A 30 -23.57 9.42 8.82
C MET A 30 -25.08 9.23 9.05
N ASP A 31 -25.58 8.04 8.71
CA ASP A 31 -26.83 7.52 9.26
C ASP A 31 -26.48 6.23 9.98
N ASP A 32 -26.38 6.30 11.30
CA ASP A 32 -26.54 5.19 12.26
C ASP A 32 -25.96 5.60 13.63
N PHE A 33 -26.63 6.49 14.38
CA PHE A 33 -26.58 6.53 15.86
C PHE A 33 -27.67 7.50 16.39
N PRO A 34 -28.44 7.15 17.44
CA PRO A 34 -29.59 7.95 17.88
C PRO A 34 -29.20 9.19 18.70
N ALA A 35 -29.78 10.32 18.34
CA ALA A 35 -29.53 11.64 18.89
C ALA A 35 -30.10 11.86 20.31
N LYS A 36 -29.27 12.41 21.21
CA LYS A 36 -29.72 13.13 22.41
C LYS A 36 -29.69 14.63 22.14
N SER A 37 -30.82 15.27 22.35
CA SER A 37 -31.11 16.69 22.10
C SER A 37 -30.43 17.63 23.10
N TYR A 38 -29.74 18.67 22.59
CA TYR A 38 -29.42 19.90 23.32
C TYR A 38 -29.94 21.11 22.53
N PRO A 39 -30.31 22.23 23.20
CA PRO A 39 -31.06 23.33 22.61
C PRO A 39 -30.18 24.26 21.73
N PRO A 40 -30.78 25.02 20.80
CA PRO A 40 -30.04 25.75 19.78
C PRO A 40 -29.48 27.07 20.31
N ILE A 41 -28.20 27.33 20.04
CA ILE A 41 -27.55 28.62 20.26
C ILE A 41 -27.69 29.47 18.99
N THR A 42 -28.13 30.69 19.20
CA THR A 42 -28.49 31.74 18.24
C THR A 42 -27.34 32.23 17.37
N ASN A 43 -27.67 32.56 16.11
CA ASN A 43 -26.82 33.12 15.07
C ASN A 43 -26.12 34.44 15.49
N GLY A 44 -24.79 34.38 15.63
CA GLY A 44 -23.92 35.56 15.71
C GLY A 44 -23.15 35.73 14.39
N ALA A 45 -23.30 36.90 13.77
CA ALA A 45 -22.67 37.29 12.50
C ALA A 45 -21.15 37.05 12.49
N SER A 46 -20.68 36.27 11.52
CA SER A 46 -19.26 36.02 11.27
C SER A 46 -18.60 37.28 10.70
N LYS A 47 -17.87 38.00 11.54
CA LYS A 47 -16.82 38.94 11.10
C LYS A 47 -15.79 38.17 10.25
N ALA A 48 -15.47 38.72 9.09
CA ALA A 48 -14.40 38.25 8.23
C ALA A 48 -13.10 38.09 9.05
N LYS A 49 -12.50 36.90 8.98
CA LYS A 49 -11.18 36.61 9.55
C LYS A 49 -10.16 37.52 8.87
N THR A 50 -9.72 38.56 9.58
CA THR A 50 -8.52 39.32 9.25
C THR A 50 -7.36 38.34 9.17
N VAL A 51 -6.64 38.31 8.05
CA VAL A 51 -5.36 37.61 7.94
C VAL A 51 -4.46 38.18 9.04
N VAL A 52 -4.12 37.35 10.03
CA VAL A 52 -3.22 37.71 11.12
C VAL A 52 -1.87 37.99 10.48
N GLY A 53 -1.52 39.26 10.33
CA GLY A 53 -0.20 39.64 9.83
C GLY A 53 0.85 39.27 10.87
N HIS A 54 1.88 38.54 10.43
CA HIS A 54 3.04 38.11 11.21
C HIS A 54 3.69 39.30 11.91
N GLU A 55 3.84 39.19 13.22
CA GLU A 55 4.18 40.31 14.11
C GLU A 55 5.63 40.76 13.93
N PHE A 56 6.57 39.83 13.63
CA PHE A 56 7.96 40.21 13.39
C PHE A 56 8.21 40.83 12.02
N SER A 57 7.30 40.65 11.06
CA SER A 57 7.34 41.33 9.76
C SER A 57 6.63 42.69 9.77
N ARG A 58 5.91 43.04 10.85
CA ARG A 58 4.92 44.13 10.87
C ARG A 58 5.40 45.48 11.39
N GLU A 59 6.69 45.67 11.58
CA GLU A 59 7.24 47.02 11.78
C GLU A 59 7.41 47.71 10.41
N ASP A 60 6.33 47.77 9.64
CA ASP A 60 6.17 48.78 8.59
C ASP A 60 6.04 50.12 9.32
N PHE A 61 7.19 50.71 9.70
CA PHE A 61 7.26 52.07 10.21
C PHE A 61 6.49 52.94 9.24
N ALA A 62 5.29 53.36 9.65
CA ALA A 62 4.29 53.95 8.78
C ALA A 62 4.95 54.98 7.86
N ILE A 63 4.99 54.63 6.59
CA ILE A 63 5.55 55.45 5.51
C ILE A 63 4.86 56.84 5.49
N GLU A 64 3.67 56.92 6.07
CA GLU A 64 2.75 58.06 6.06
C GLU A 64 3.16 59.24 6.97
N ASP A 65 4.00 59.05 7.99
CA ASP A 65 4.34 60.12 8.96
C ASP A 65 5.65 60.88 8.66
N ARG A 66 6.28 60.63 7.50
CA ARG A 66 7.59 61.23 7.18
C ARG A 66 7.46 62.59 6.49
N PRO A 67 8.20 63.62 6.93
CA PRO A 67 8.13 64.93 6.30
C PRO A 67 8.67 64.88 4.87
N PHE A 68 7.93 65.49 3.94
CA PHE A 68 8.29 65.57 2.51
C PHE A 68 8.49 64.21 1.84
N PHE A 69 7.78 63.19 2.31
CA PHE A 69 7.74 61.88 1.69
C PHE A 69 6.40 61.71 0.96
N VAL A 70 6.44 61.48 -0.34
CA VAL A 70 5.23 61.32 -1.17
C VAL A 70 5.29 59.99 -1.91
N PRO A 71 4.38 59.04 -1.64
CA PRO A 71 4.31 57.80 -2.41
C PRO A 71 3.87 58.09 -3.86
N ILE A 72 4.40 57.31 -4.79
CA ILE A 72 4.05 57.39 -6.21
C ILE A 72 2.74 56.63 -6.43
N ASP A 73 1.68 57.39 -6.67
CA ASP A 73 0.36 56.87 -7.03
C ASP A 73 0.29 56.45 -8.52
N LYS A 74 -0.87 55.96 -8.94
CA LYS A 74 -1.21 55.68 -10.35
C LYS A 74 -1.00 56.87 -11.31
N ALA A 75 -0.91 58.09 -10.78
CA ALA A 75 -0.64 59.31 -11.55
C ALA A 75 0.84 59.48 -11.94
N GLY A 76 1.73 58.61 -11.46
CA GLY A 76 3.14 58.55 -11.84
C GLY A 76 4.04 59.56 -11.10
N VAL A 77 5.32 59.51 -11.45
CA VAL A 77 6.41 60.25 -10.79
C VAL A 77 6.20 61.78 -10.87
N THR A 78 5.73 62.28 -12.01
CA THR A 78 5.53 63.72 -12.23
C THR A 78 4.45 64.31 -11.31
N ALA A 79 3.37 63.56 -11.06
CA ALA A 79 2.32 63.97 -10.13
C ALA A 79 2.83 63.95 -8.67
N ALA A 80 3.62 62.95 -8.30
CA ALA A 80 4.25 62.87 -6.97
C ALA A 80 5.22 64.05 -6.74
N LEU A 81 6.04 64.39 -7.75
CA LEU A 81 6.93 65.57 -7.72
C LEU A 81 6.16 66.88 -7.57
N GLN A 82 5.00 67.03 -8.23
CA GLN A 82 4.14 68.21 -8.06
C GLN A 82 3.52 68.28 -6.66
N LYS A 83 3.11 67.15 -6.08
CA LYS A 83 2.60 67.09 -4.69
C LYS A 83 3.70 67.49 -3.71
N LEU A 84 4.92 66.96 -3.88
CA LEU A 84 6.08 67.31 -3.09
C LEU A 84 6.42 68.81 -3.19
N ASP A 85 6.43 69.37 -4.40
CA ASP A 85 6.68 70.80 -4.63
C ASP A 85 5.63 71.68 -3.93
N ARG A 86 4.36 71.28 -3.94
CA ARG A 86 3.30 71.99 -3.19
C ARG A 86 3.53 71.92 -1.68
N GLN A 87 3.89 70.75 -1.14
CA GLN A 87 4.21 70.60 0.28
C GLN A 87 5.40 71.49 0.68
N LEU A 88 6.45 71.55 -0.15
CA LEU A 88 7.60 72.44 0.10
C LEU A 88 7.19 73.91 0.08
N GLN A 89 6.41 74.35 -0.90
CA GLN A 89 5.93 75.73 -0.98
C GLN A 89 5.02 76.12 0.18
N GLN A 90 4.14 75.21 0.63
CA GLN A 90 3.26 75.44 1.78
C GLN A 90 4.04 75.65 3.08
N THR A 91 5.19 74.98 3.22
CA THR A 91 6.10 75.16 4.36
C THR A 91 7.04 76.36 4.21
N GLY A 92 6.87 77.19 3.17
CA GLY A 92 7.70 78.37 2.90
C GLY A 92 9.07 78.07 2.29
N ARG A 93 9.29 76.85 1.79
CA ARG A 93 10.56 76.42 1.19
C ARG A 93 10.60 76.70 -0.31
N ASN A 94 11.82 76.68 -0.86
CA ASN A 94 12.04 76.88 -2.29
C ASN A 94 11.39 75.78 -3.12
N SER A 95 10.83 76.14 -4.28
CA SER A 95 10.21 75.16 -5.18
C SER A 95 11.22 74.12 -5.67
N LEU A 96 10.83 72.87 -5.83
CA LEU A 96 11.65 71.85 -6.50
C LEU A 96 11.50 71.96 -8.02
N LEU A 97 10.30 72.28 -8.49
CA LEU A 97 10.01 72.39 -9.91
C LEU A 97 10.45 73.75 -10.46
N SER A 98 11.11 73.71 -11.61
CA SER A 98 11.49 74.91 -12.35
C SER A 98 10.30 75.46 -13.12
N LYS A 99 10.12 76.78 -13.08
CA LYS A 99 9.09 77.51 -13.84
C LYS A 99 9.46 77.73 -15.32
N LYS A 100 10.64 77.28 -15.75
CA LYS A 100 11.11 77.50 -17.12
C LYS A 100 10.26 76.71 -18.12
N HIS A 101 10.03 77.34 -19.28
CA HIS A 101 9.39 76.70 -20.42
C HIS A 101 10.44 76.32 -21.47
N PRO A 102 10.26 75.19 -22.18
CA PRO A 102 11.12 74.84 -23.28
C PRO A 102 10.95 75.84 -24.44
N VAL A 103 12.01 76.06 -25.20
CA VAL A 103 12.06 76.83 -26.46
C VAL A 103 12.42 75.90 -27.62
N SER A 104 12.05 76.25 -28.84
CA SER A 104 12.24 75.39 -30.02
C SER A 104 13.64 75.43 -30.63
N TRP A 105 14.40 76.52 -30.43
CA TRP A 105 15.51 76.87 -31.31
C TRP A 105 16.91 76.77 -30.69
N ILE A 106 17.05 76.73 -29.36
CA ILE A 106 18.37 76.74 -28.69
C ILE A 106 18.37 76.03 -27.34
N GLY A 107 19.51 75.43 -26.99
CA GLY A 107 19.81 74.98 -25.64
C GLY A 107 19.92 73.45 -25.47
N ARG A 108 19.95 73.00 -24.20
CA ARG A 108 20.07 71.58 -23.85
C ARG A 108 18.71 70.91 -23.93
N GLU A 109 18.65 69.75 -24.57
CA GLU A 109 17.41 69.02 -24.82
C GLU A 109 17.08 68.08 -23.67
N VAL A 110 15.84 68.13 -23.20
CA VAL A 110 15.23 67.10 -22.35
C VAL A 110 14.33 66.25 -23.24
N PRO A 111 14.72 65.00 -23.55
CA PRO A 111 13.89 64.14 -24.38
C PRO A 111 12.60 63.75 -23.62
N PRO A 112 11.52 63.40 -24.35
CA PRO A 112 10.31 62.88 -23.72
C PRO A 112 10.64 61.61 -22.92
N GLY A 113 10.08 61.51 -21.72
CA GLY A 113 10.40 60.42 -20.79
C GLY A 113 11.59 60.70 -19.87
N ASN A 114 12.27 61.85 -19.98
CA ASN A 114 13.36 62.22 -19.09
C ASN A 114 13.04 63.47 -18.25
N LEU A 115 13.71 63.57 -17.10
CA LEU A 115 13.77 64.74 -16.23
C LEU A 115 15.08 65.49 -16.47
N GLY A 116 15.00 66.81 -16.62
CA GLY A 116 16.20 67.66 -16.61
C GLY A 116 16.59 68.04 -15.19
N LEU A 117 17.87 67.85 -14.84
CA LEU A 117 18.43 68.14 -13.51
C LEU A 117 19.27 69.41 -13.55
N ILE A 118 18.92 70.37 -12.69
CA ILE A 118 19.62 71.66 -12.55
C ILE A 118 20.02 71.84 -11.10
N ASN A 119 21.30 72.07 -10.85
CA ASN A 119 21.80 72.55 -9.57
C ASN A 119 21.63 74.07 -9.52
N HIS A 120 20.87 74.57 -8.54
CA HIS A 120 20.63 76.00 -8.33
C HIS A 120 21.21 76.45 -6.99
N GLY A 121 22.53 76.66 -6.93
CA GLY A 121 23.24 77.09 -5.73
C GLY A 121 23.18 76.05 -4.61
N GLY A 122 23.27 74.76 -4.95
CA GLY A 122 23.17 73.63 -4.02
C GLY A 122 21.75 73.09 -3.83
N LEU A 123 20.73 73.72 -4.42
CA LEU A 123 19.35 73.26 -4.36
C LEU A 123 18.95 72.55 -5.65
N PRO A 124 18.29 71.37 -5.57
CA PRO A 124 17.82 70.67 -6.75
C PRO A 124 16.68 71.43 -7.42
N LYS A 125 16.78 71.61 -8.74
CA LYS A 125 15.69 72.07 -9.60
C LYS A 125 15.44 71.09 -10.72
N LEU A 126 14.18 70.70 -10.89
CA LEU A 126 13.78 69.72 -11.91
C LEU A 126 13.02 70.38 -13.06
N LEU A 127 13.25 69.87 -14.27
CA LEU A 127 12.47 70.16 -15.46
C LEU A 127 11.69 68.92 -15.87
N THR A 128 10.36 69.02 -15.82
CA THR A 128 9.45 67.90 -16.13
C THR A 128 8.87 67.94 -17.53
N ARG A 129 9.03 69.06 -18.27
CA ARG A 129 8.50 69.22 -19.62
C ARG A 129 9.58 68.88 -20.65
N PRO A 130 9.28 68.05 -21.66
CA PRO A 130 10.23 67.77 -22.72
C PRO A 130 10.43 69.00 -23.61
N GLY A 131 11.62 69.12 -24.20
CA GLY A 131 12.00 70.19 -25.11
C GLY A 131 13.38 70.78 -24.81
N ARG A 132 13.77 71.82 -25.57
CA ARG A 132 15.09 72.45 -25.41
C ARG A 132 15.02 73.60 -24.42
N TYR A 133 15.96 73.65 -23.49
CA TYR A 133 16.05 74.69 -22.49
C TYR A 133 17.26 75.57 -22.78
N PRO A 134 17.06 76.89 -22.97
CA PRO A 134 18.16 77.78 -23.29
C PRO A 134 19.18 77.73 -22.15
N GLY A 135 20.46 77.87 -22.50
CA GLY A 135 21.54 78.00 -21.53
C GLY A 135 21.24 79.07 -20.51
N PHE A 136 21.87 78.97 -19.34
CA PHE A 136 21.65 79.97 -18.29
C PHE A 136 22.21 81.32 -18.74
N PRO A 137 21.40 82.40 -18.74
CA PRO A 137 21.90 83.71 -19.12
C PRO A 137 23.02 84.15 -18.17
N LEU A 138 24.01 84.88 -18.70
CA LEU A 138 25.25 85.31 -18.05
C LEU A 138 25.05 85.90 -16.63
N ARG A 139 23.88 86.50 -16.36
CA ARG A 139 23.56 87.20 -15.11
C ARG A 139 23.43 86.29 -13.87
N ASN A 140 23.22 84.98 -14.02
CA ASN A 140 23.13 84.00 -12.91
C ASN A 140 23.85 82.66 -13.22
N TRP A 141 24.87 82.69 -14.07
CA TRP A 141 25.64 81.50 -14.46
C TRP A 141 26.34 80.83 -13.27
N TRP A 142 26.90 81.62 -12.34
CA TRP A 142 27.69 81.13 -11.21
C TRP A 142 26.91 80.27 -10.20
N ALA A 143 25.58 80.39 -10.17
CA ALA A 143 24.72 79.63 -9.27
C ALA A 143 23.93 78.52 -9.98
N ARG A 144 24.11 78.32 -11.30
CA ARG A 144 23.28 77.40 -12.07
C ARG A 144 24.10 76.49 -12.95
N GLU A 145 24.10 75.22 -12.59
CA GLU A 145 24.80 74.19 -13.32
C GLU A 145 23.80 73.15 -13.82
N TRP A 146 23.94 72.76 -15.09
CA TRP A 146 23.19 71.65 -15.64
C TRP A 146 23.88 70.35 -15.30
N CYS A 147 23.22 69.50 -14.52
CA CYS A 147 23.80 68.25 -14.05
C CYS A 147 23.48 67.05 -14.96
N GLY A 148 22.48 67.15 -15.85
CA GLY A 148 22.16 66.09 -16.79
C GLY A 148 20.67 65.91 -17.04
N THR A 149 20.34 64.83 -17.74
CA THR A 149 18.98 64.29 -17.83
C THR A 149 18.96 62.88 -17.24
N GLN A 150 17.91 62.53 -16.50
CA GLN A 150 17.66 61.17 -16.05
C GLN A 150 16.32 60.67 -16.58
N GLY A 151 16.20 59.35 -16.78
CA GLY A 151 14.96 58.74 -17.24
C GLY A 151 13.91 58.77 -16.13
N LEU A 152 12.66 59.07 -16.46
CA LEU A 152 11.52 58.89 -15.55
C LEU A 152 11.32 57.42 -15.18
N SER A 153 11.81 56.50 -16.02
CA SER A 153 11.78 55.06 -15.79
C SER A 153 12.99 54.53 -15.01
N ASP A 154 13.96 55.39 -14.66
CA ASP A 154 15.12 54.96 -13.87
C ASP A 154 14.64 54.56 -12.47
N THR A 155 15.16 53.44 -11.98
CA THR A 155 14.67 52.83 -10.73
C THR A 155 15.02 53.64 -9.48
N ALA A 156 16.13 54.38 -9.51
CA ALA A 156 16.55 55.26 -8.44
C ALA A 156 17.23 56.51 -9.03
N ILE A 157 16.82 57.67 -8.54
CA ILE A 157 17.34 58.98 -8.88
C ILE A 157 17.70 59.67 -7.57
N GLU A 158 18.99 59.93 -7.37
CA GLU A 158 19.49 60.67 -6.23
C GLU A 158 20.14 61.98 -6.72
N PHE A 159 19.60 63.12 -6.27
CA PHE A 159 20.08 64.42 -6.71
C PHE A 159 19.91 65.49 -5.61
N GLN A 160 21.02 65.90 -4.98
CA GLN A 160 21.06 67.00 -3.99
C GLN A 160 19.97 66.94 -2.91
N GLY A 161 19.81 65.78 -2.28
CA GLY A 161 18.82 65.55 -1.22
C GLY A 161 17.41 65.18 -1.72
N LEU A 162 17.16 65.25 -3.02
CA LEU A 162 16.00 64.63 -3.65
C LEU A 162 16.32 63.16 -3.95
N THR A 163 15.42 62.28 -3.51
CA THR A 163 15.49 60.85 -3.80
C THR A 163 14.17 60.43 -4.43
N VAL A 164 14.22 59.91 -5.65
CA VAL A 164 13.09 59.29 -6.32
C VAL A 164 13.39 57.83 -6.52
N VAL A 165 12.50 56.96 -6.04
CA VAL A 165 12.62 55.51 -6.20
C VAL A 165 11.37 55.01 -6.86
N GLN A 166 11.54 54.20 -7.90
CA GLN A 166 10.45 53.52 -8.59
C GLN A 166 10.81 52.04 -8.74
N VAL A 167 10.06 51.17 -8.06
CA VAL A 167 10.23 49.72 -8.19
C VAL A 167 9.06 49.09 -8.95
N SER A 168 9.38 48.04 -9.71
CA SER A 168 8.39 47.21 -10.41
C SER A 168 7.66 46.25 -9.45
N GLN A 169 6.65 45.53 -9.95
CA GLN A 169 5.79 44.63 -9.15
C GLN A 169 6.52 43.46 -8.46
N ASN A 170 7.72 43.11 -8.91
CA ASN A 170 8.51 42.02 -8.32
C ASN A 170 9.77 42.53 -7.63
N GLN A 171 9.99 43.85 -7.63
CA GLN A 171 11.18 44.46 -7.05
C GLN A 171 10.85 45.12 -5.71
N ALA A 172 11.85 45.18 -4.85
CA ALA A 172 11.84 45.89 -3.60
C ALA A 172 13.06 46.79 -3.53
N ALA A 173 12.87 48.04 -3.09
CA ALA A 173 13.99 48.92 -2.79
C ALA A 173 14.20 48.97 -1.28
N VAL A 174 15.44 48.74 -0.84
CA VAL A 174 15.88 48.91 0.54
C VAL A 174 16.43 50.32 0.68
N VAL A 175 15.80 51.14 1.52
CA VAL A 175 16.14 52.55 1.67
C VAL A 175 16.43 52.86 3.14
N SER A 176 17.46 53.66 3.39
CA SER A 176 17.68 54.29 4.69
C SER A 176 17.11 55.70 4.71
N ASP A 177 16.40 56.01 5.79
CA ASP A 177 15.96 57.35 6.16
C ASP A 177 17.15 58.22 6.62
N PRO A 178 17.03 59.56 6.65
CA PRO A 178 18.05 60.42 7.25
C PRO A 178 18.39 60.09 8.71
N GLN A 179 17.46 59.44 9.45
CA GLN A 179 17.68 58.93 10.80
C GLN A 179 18.33 57.52 10.83
N ASN A 180 18.87 57.04 9.71
CA ASN A 180 19.41 55.69 9.50
C ASN A 180 18.40 54.55 9.79
N ARG A 181 17.10 54.84 9.70
CA ARG A 181 16.06 53.81 9.80
C ARG A 181 15.87 53.14 8.45
N ILE A 182 15.90 51.81 8.43
CA ILE A 182 15.78 51.03 7.20
C ILE A 182 14.32 50.66 6.98
N PHE A 183 13.86 50.83 5.75
CA PHE A 183 12.53 50.42 5.32
C PHE A 183 12.58 49.90 3.89
N VAL A 184 11.59 49.10 3.52
CA VAL A 184 11.48 48.49 2.20
C VAL A 184 10.26 49.03 1.49
N VAL A 185 10.44 49.45 0.24
CA VAL A 185 9.35 49.90 -0.63
C VAL A 185 9.08 48.83 -1.67
N LYS A 186 7.82 48.38 -1.75
CA LYS A 186 7.36 47.32 -2.66
C LYS A 186 6.27 47.83 -3.59
N ASN A 187 6.25 47.32 -4.82
CA ASN A 187 5.14 47.47 -5.78
C ASN A 187 4.73 48.92 -6.08
N SER A 188 5.57 49.88 -5.71
CA SER A 188 5.30 51.31 -5.78
C SER A 188 6.62 52.08 -5.85
N GLY A 189 6.52 53.39 -5.85
CA GLY A 189 7.68 54.25 -5.69
C GLY A 189 7.42 55.30 -4.64
N PHE A 190 8.43 56.12 -4.37
CA PHE A 190 8.25 57.35 -3.62
C PHE A 190 9.16 58.45 -4.18
N VAL A 191 8.79 59.67 -3.87
CA VAL A 191 9.59 60.86 -4.07
C VAL A 191 9.74 61.50 -2.69
N ALA A 192 10.98 61.64 -2.23
CA ALA A 192 11.27 62.30 -0.96
C ALA A 192 12.33 63.39 -1.13
N TYR A 193 12.20 64.45 -0.33
CA TYR A 193 13.22 65.48 -0.21
C TYR A 193 13.66 65.61 1.24
N ALA A 194 14.91 65.23 1.53
CA ALA A 194 15.50 65.39 2.85
C ALA A 194 16.09 66.79 2.97
N VAL A 195 15.68 67.52 4.00
CA VAL A 195 16.29 68.83 4.34
C VAL A 195 17.48 68.69 5.27
N GLU A 196 17.44 67.66 6.12
CA GLU A 196 18.56 67.26 6.96
C GLU A 196 18.84 65.79 6.63
N GLY A 197 20.09 65.49 6.27
CA GLY A 197 20.52 64.17 5.78
C GLY A 197 20.05 63.84 4.36
N SER A 198 20.02 62.54 4.03
CA SER A 198 19.61 62.03 2.73
C SER A 198 18.88 60.71 2.87
N TYR A 199 17.94 60.45 1.96
CA TYR A 199 17.41 59.10 1.77
C TYR A 199 18.35 58.36 0.82
N ASN A 200 18.99 57.28 1.29
CA ASN A 200 19.95 56.54 0.47
C ASN A 200 19.34 55.20 0.06
N VAL A 201 19.40 54.89 -1.24
CA VAL A 201 18.98 53.60 -1.77
C VAL A 201 20.14 52.62 -1.68
N HIS A 202 20.01 51.60 -0.84
CA HIS A 202 21.09 50.62 -0.64
C HIS A 202 21.09 49.55 -1.73
N ALA A 203 19.92 49.00 -2.04
CA ALA A 203 19.78 47.95 -3.03
C ALA A 203 18.36 47.93 -3.59
N ILE A 204 18.26 47.52 -4.86
CA ILE A 204 17.00 47.13 -5.50
C ILE A 204 17.07 45.63 -5.72
N VAL A 205 16.20 44.90 -5.06
CA VAL A 205 16.20 43.43 -5.02
C VAL A 205 15.01 42.91 -5.81
N ASP A 206 15.25 41.98 -6.72
CA ASP A 206 14.19 41.18 -7.35
C ASP A 206 13.76 40.07 -6.38
N GLN A 207 12.52 40.13 -5.89
CA GLN A 207 11.97 39.16 -4.94
C GLN A 207 11.75 37.78 -5.55
N THR A 208 11.69 37.68 -6.89
CA THR A 208 11.44 36.41 -7.58
C THR A 208 12.72 35.59 -7.79
N HIS A 209 13.84 36.25 -8.06
CA HIS A 209 15.13 35.60 -8.36
C HIS A 209 16.19 35.96 -7.32
N LEU A 210 16.05 35.41 -6.12
CA LEU A 210 17.05 35.58 -5.06
C LEU A 210 18.28 34.69 -5.33
N GLN A 211 19.47 35.21 -5.01
CA GLN A 211 20.75 34.62 -5.45
C GLN A 211 21.20 33.40 -4.65
N THR A 212 20.90 33.34 -3.34
CA THR A 212 21.46 32.33 -2.44
C THR A 212 20.44 31.22 -2.18
N PRO A 213 20.56 30.04 -2.81
CA PRO A 213 19.70 28.90 -2.49
C PRO A 213 20.12 28.28 -1.15
N ILE A 214 19.15 28.03 -0.28
CA ILE A 214 19.33 27.23 0.93
C ILE A 214 18.87 25.81 0.63
N LYS A 215 19.77 24.85 0.77
CA LYS A 215 19.51 23.44 0.55
C LYS A 215 19.52 22.69 1.88
N ASP A 216 18.66 21.70 1.99
CA ASP A 216 18.72 20.72 3.07
C ASP A 216 20.00 19.89 2.93
N HIS A 217 20.77 19.75 4.02
CA HIS A 217 22.01 18.98 4.03
C HIS A 217 21.77 17.48 3.90
N VAL A 218 20.58 17.00 4.29
CA VAL A 218 20.26 15.57 4.26
C VAL A 218 19.67 15.17 2.91
N THR A 219 18.60 15.84 2.48
CA THR A 219 17.89 15.47 1.23
C THR A 219 18.46 16.14 -0.01
N GLY A 220 19.27 17.21 0.14
CA GLY A 220 19.73 18.05 -0.97
C GLY A 220 18.62 18.89 -1.63
N GLY A 221 17.38 18.79 -1.13
CA GLY A 221 16.24 19.57 -1.60
C GLY A 221 16.42 21.06 -1.35
N THR A 222 15.92 21.91 -2.25
CA THR A 222 15.98 23.36 -2.05
C THR A 222 14.87 23.79 -1.12
N LEU A 223 15.25 24.31 0.05
CA LEU A 223 14.33 24.77 1.10
C LEU A 223 13.83 26.19 0.83
N GLY A 224 14.59 27.00 0.10
CA GLY A 224 14.20 28.32 -0.35
C GLY A 224 15.39 29.12 -0.85
N TRP A 225 15.18 30.41 -1.07
CA TRP A 225 16.24 31.33 -1.47
C TRP A 225 16.29 32.54 -0.55
N THR A 226 17.48 33.07 -0.36
CA THR A 226 17.73 34.24 0.46
C THR A 226 18.59 35.27 -0.25
N HIS A 227 18.45 36.53 0.15
CA HIS A 227 19.35 37.59 -0.27
C HIS A 227 19.53 38.58 0.88
N GLU A 228 20.78 38.77 1.29
CA GLU A 228 21.16 39.70 2.34
C GLU A 228 21.66 41.00 1.72
N VAL A 229 21.00 42.10 2.07
CA VAL A 229 21.48 43.44 1.72
C VAL A 229 22.38 43.93 2.83
N LYS A 230 23.64 44.20 2.51
CA LYS A 230 24.67 44.63 3.47
C LYS A 230 24.97 46.11 3.33
N MET A 231 25.17 46.78 4.46
CA MET A 231 25.63 48.18 4.52
C MET A 231 26.98 48.24 5.23
N ARG A 232 27.90 49.01 4.66
CA ARG A 232 29.19 49.30 5.30
C ARG A 232 29.02 50.46 6.27
N SER A 233 29.38 50.25 7.53
CA SER A 233 29.41 51.32 8.54
C SER A 233 30.77 51.35 9.23
N ARG A 234 31.25 52.57 9.49
CA ARG A 234 32.48 52.83 10.26
C ARG A 234 32.14 52.99 11.73
N ILE A 235 32.13 51.88 12.46
CA ILE A 235 31.93 51.92 13.91
C ILE A 235 33.30 52.04 14.59
N GLY A 236 33.52 53.17 15.28
CA GLY A 236 34.48 53.49 16.38
C GLY A 236 35.94 53.02 16.31
N SER A 237 36.18 51.79 15.89
CA SER A 237 37.46 51.09 15.74
C SER A 237 38.23 51.39 14.45
N GLY A 238 37.70 52.27 13.58
CA GLY A 238 38.33 52.62 12.30
C GLY A 238 38.30 51.54 11.23
N LYS A 239 37.76 50.34 11.52
CA LYS A 239 37.53 49.27 10.54
C LYS A 239 36.12 49.37 9.98
N ASP A 240 36.01 49.29 8.65
CA ASP A 240 34.72 49.17 7.96
C ASP A 240 34.11 47.80 8.32
N GLN A 241 32.96 47.79 9.02
CA GLN A 241 32.19 46.57 9.29
C GLN A 241 30.96 46.54 8.40
N GLU A 242 30.65 45.35 7.85
CA GLU A 242 29.46 45.10 7.05
C GLU A 242 28.33 44.59 7.96
N TYR A 243 27.20 45.29 7.96
CA TYR A 243 26.01 44.92 8.71
C TYR A 243 24.89 44.50 7.75
N VAL A 244 24.18 43.43 8.08
CA VAL A 244 22.98 43.03 7.32
C VAL A 244 21.85 43.99 7.67
N VAL A 245 21.34 44.66 6.66
CA VAL A 245 20.35 45.74 6.76
C VAL A 245 18.96 45.25 6.40
N ALA A 246 18.85 44.33 5.45
CA ALA A 246 17.62 43.65 5.13
C ALA A 246 17.90 42.23 4.67
N LEU A 247 17.02 41.30 5.05
CA LEU A 247 17.03 39.92 4.61
C LEU A 247 15.77 39.65 3.79
N PHE A 248 15.93 39.25 2.53
CA PHE A 248 14.84 38.79 1.68
C PHE A 248 14.77 37.28 1.68
N LEU A 249 13.56 36.74 1.75
CA LEU A 249 13.27 35.31 1.79
C LEU A 249 12.24 34.99 0.72
N ASN A 250 12.51 33.97 -0.09
CA ASN A 250 11.54 33.37 -1.00
C ASN A 250 11.34 31.91 -0.60
N ILE A 251 10.19 31.62 0.01
CA ILE A 251 9.87 30.33 0.61
C ILE A 251 8.87 29.59 -0.30
N PRO A 252 9.22 28.41 -0.84
CA PRO A 252 8.32 27.56 -1.62
C PRO A 252 7.07 27.11 -0.86
N ALA A 253 6.01 26.73 -1.59
CA ALA A 253 4.69 26.36 -1.06
C ALA A 253 4.69 25.32 0.07
N ASN A 254 5.60 24.35 0.02
CA ASN A 254 5.67 23.25 0.99
C ASN A 254 6.73 23.47 2.08
N ASN A 255 7.32 24.67 2.16
CA ASN A 255 8.39 24.97 3.09
C ASN A 255 7.96 26.11 4.02
N CYS A 256 8.67 26.25 5.12
CA CYS A 256 8.50 27.33 6.08
C CYS A 256 9.88 27.82 6.55
N ALA A 257 9.94 29.06 7.00
CA ALA A 257 11.11 29.59 7.70
C ALA A 257 10.77 29.82 9.17
N ILE A 258 11.76 29.71 10.04
CA ILE A 258 11.61 30.07 11.45
C ILE A 258 12.51 31.26 11.73
N LEU A 259 11.90 32.29 12.30
CA LEU A 259 12.56 33.50 12.75
C LEU A 259 12.75 33.47 14.25
N GLN A 260 13.87 34.03 14.70
CA GLN A 260 14.21 34.15 16.10
C GLN A 260 14.41 35.63 16.45
N ARG A 261 13.68 36.12 17.45
CA ARG A 261 13.84 37.44 18.06
C ARG A 261 14.12 37.25 19.54
N GLY A 262 15.40 37.26 19.93
CA GLY A 262 15.79 36.89 21.29
C GLY A 262 15.41 35.43 21.59
N ASP A 263 14.48 35.23 22.53
CA ASP A 263 13.98 33.90 22.93
C ASP A 263 12.69 33.50 22.19
N ASP A 264 12.03 34.43 21.50
CA ASP A 264 10.79 34.17 20.79
C ASP A 264 11.03 33.61 19.39
N LEU A 265 10.27 32.57 19.04
CA LEU A 265 10.30 31.93 17.72
C LEU A 265 8.98 32.19 16.97
N GLU A 266 9.06 32.62 15.72
CA GLU A 266 7.91 32.78 14.84
C GLU A 266 8.07 31.94 13.58
N LEU A 267 6.97 31.28 13.18
CA LEU A 267 6.86 30.53 11.94
C LEU A 267 6.43 31.46 10.81
N LEU A 268 7.27 31.58 9.78
CA LEU A 268 6.93 32.20 8.52
C LEU A 268 6.46 31.15 7.50
N PRO A 269 5.24 31.31 6.94
CA PRO A 269 4.70 30.40 5.94
C PRO A 269 5.35 30.63 4.57
N ALA A 270 5.00 29.79 3.60
CA ALA A 270 5.39 29.95 2.21
C ALA A 270 5.04 31.36 1.66
N GLY A 271 5.89 31.89 0.79
CA GLY A 271 5.74 33.21 0.19
C GLY A 271 7.02 34.02 0.14
N GLN A 272 6.89 35.26 -0.34
CA GLN A 272 7.97 36.23 -0.40
C GLN A 272 7.92 37.14 0.82
N HIS A 273 8.96 37.07 1.65
CA HIS A 273 9.07 37.80 2.91
C HIS A 273 10.33 38.67 2.92
N TYR A 274 10.32 39.68 3.77
CA TYR A 274 11.47 40.54 4.01
C TYR A 274 11.53 40.91 5.49
N ILE A 275 12.74 41.08 5.99
CA ILE A 275 13.01 41.40 7.39
C ILE A 275 13.98 42.56 7.39
N THR A 276 13.60 43.65 8.05
CA THR A 276 14.40 44.87 8.21
C THR A 276 14.90 45.06 9.63
N ASN A 277 14.30 44.36 10.61
CA ASN A 277 14.68 44.51 12.00
C ASN A 277 15.99 43.74 12.27
N PRO A 278 17.06 44.41 12.75
CA PRO A 278 18.36 43.77 12.97
C PRO A 278 18.35 42.76 14.12
N ASN A 279 17.36 42.81 15.03
CA ASN A 279 17.24 41.88 16.15
C ASN A 279 16.58 40.55 15.76
N VAL A 280 16.05 40.45 14.54
CA VAL A 280 15.39 39.25 14.03
C VAL A 280 16.38 38.51 13.15
N THR A 281 16.67 37.27 13.52
CA THR A 281 17.56 36.39 12.77
C THR A 281 16.80 35.21 12.19
N LEU A 282 17.25 34.71 11.04
CA LEU A 282 16.72 33.49 10.45
C LEU A 282 17.34 32.29 11.17
N ARG A 283 16.53 31.51 11.88
CA ARG A 283 16.97 30.28 12.55
C ARG A 283 17.25 29.18 11.54
N GLY A 284 16.36 29.00 10.57
CA GLY A 284 16.47 27.99 9.53
C GLY A 284 15.23 27.93 8.65
N LEU A 285 15.34 27.21 7.53
CA LEU A 285 14.20 26.81 6.71
C LEU A 285 13.96 25.33 6.88
N TYR A 286 12.69 24.94 6.80
CA TYR A 286 12.23 23.59 7.00
C TYR A 286 11.23 23.20 5.91
N THR A 287 11.22 21.93 5.55
CA THR A 287 10.24 21.36 4.62
C THR A 287 9.10 20.72 5.40
N LEU A 288 7.87 21.14 5.09
CA LEU A 288 6.62 20.53 5.56
C LEU A 288 6.14 19.42 4.63
N GLY A 289 6.87 19.20 3.52
CA GLY A 289 6.64 18.10 2.60
C GLY A 289 6.97 16.75 3.21
N GLU A 290 6.47 15.69 2.57
CA GLU A 290 6.90 14.33 2.87
C GLU A 290 8.34 14.14 2.43
N ASN A 291 9.18 13.66 3.34
CA ASN A 291 10.55 13.29 3.04
C ASN A 291 10.74 11.80 3.29
N GLN A 292 11.68 11.24 2.54
CA GLN A 292 12.03 9.83 2.63
C GLN A 292 13.55 9.69 2.53
N LEU A 293 14.11 8.84 3.38
CA LEU A 293 15.55 8.58 3.39
C LEU A 293 15.84 7.17 3.87
N GLU A 294 16.88 6.58 3.28
CA GLU A 294 17.49 5.36 3.77
C GLU A 294 18.47 5.69 4.90
N MET A 295 18.29 5.06 6.05
CA MET A 295 19.21 5.17 7.18
C MET A 295 19.89 3.82 7.44
N PRO A 296 21.23 3.74 7.40
CA PRO A 296 21.95 2.60 7.95
C PRO A 296 21.98 2.68 9.48
N THR A 297 21.64 1.58 10.14
CA THR A 297 21.79 1.46 11.60
C THR A 297 23.21 1.04 11.95
N LYS A 298 23.60 1.30 13.20
CA LYS A 298 24.78 0.68 13.81
C LYS A 298 24.52 -0.82 13.99
N ASP A 299 25.60 -1.56 14.29
CA ASP A 299 25.50 -2.99 14.58
C ASP A 299 24.78 -3.20 15.91
N ILE A 300 23.68 -3.97 15.86
CA ILE A 300 22.82 -4.26 17.01
C ILE A 300 22.93 -5.75 17.33
N PHE A 301 23.09 -6.09 18.61
CA PHE A 301 23.12 -7.48 19.04
C PHE A 301 21.72 -8.01 19.26
N THR A 302 21.44 -9.17 18.66
CA THR A 302 20.24 -9.97 18.95
C THR A 302 20.33 -10.65 20.32
N ARG A 303 19.24 -11.28 20.77
CA ARG A 303 19.23 -12.07 22.02
C ARG A 303 20.33 -13.14 22.05
N ASP A 304 20.64 -13.70 20.87
CA ASP A 304 21.67 -14.72 20.66
C ASP A 304 23.09 -14.14 20.53
N GLN A 305 23.28 -12.85 20.83
CA GLN A 305 24.56 -12.14 20.72
C GLN A 305 25.15 -12.12 19.30
N VAL A 306 24.31 -12.23 18.27
CA VAL A 306 24.72 -12.09 16.87
C VAL A 306 24.55 -10.62 16.44
N PRO A 307 25.60 -9.96 15.91
CA PRO A 307 25.52 -8.58 15.45
C PRO A 307 24.81 -8.48 14.10
N VAL A 308 23.84 -7.57 14.03
CA VAL A 308 23.00 -7.30 12.87
C VAL A 308 23.07 -5.82 12.53
N GLY A 309 23.49 -5.51 11.30
CA GLY A 309 23.31 -4.19 10.70
C GLY A 309 22.00 -4.16 9.92
N LEU A 310 21.14 -3.17 10.20
CA LEU A 310 19.89 -2.98 9.47
C LEU A 310 20.03 -1.75 8.57
N ARG A 311 19.50 -1.83 7.35
CA ARG A 311 19.24 -0.65 6.52
C ARG A 311 17.75 -0.45 6.47
N ILE A 312 17.31 0.69 6.97
CA ILE A 312 15.89 1.01 7.10
C ILE A 312 15.53 2.18 6.20
N TYR A 313 14.28 2.18 5.76
CA TYR A 313 13.64 3.24 5.02
C TYR A 313 12.71 3.98 5.98
N LEU A 314 12.95 5.27 6.18
CA LEU A 314 12.06 6.13 6.94
C LEU A 314 11.33 7.08 6.00
N LYS A 315 10.03 7.21 6.20
CA LYS A 315 9.19 8.22 5.58
C LYS A 315 8.51 9.07 6.66
N TRP A 316 8.74 10.37 6.63
CA TRP A 316 8.24 11.29 7.65
C TRP A 316 7.73 12.60 7.04
N GLN A 317 6.97 13.35 7.82
CA GLN A 317 6.48 14.68 7.48
C GLN A 317 6.58 15.59 8.71
N LEU A 318 7.13 16.80 8.55
CA LEU A 318 7.15 17.79 9.61
C LEU A 318 5.82 18.56 9.62
N VAL A 319 5.09 18.52 10.73
CA VAL A 319 3.81 19.22 10.89
C VAL A 319 3.98 20.47 11.75
N GLU A 320 4.76 20.37 12.83
CA GLU A 320 4.97 21.46 13.79
C GLU A 320 6.46 21.81 13.88
N PRO A 321 6.99 22.65 12.96
CA PRO A 321 8.42 22.94 12.89
C PRO A 321 8.93 23.74 14.09
N LEU A 322 8.05 24.45 14.81
CA LEU A 322 8.41 25.20 16.02
C LEU A 322 8.97 24.29 17.12
N LYS A 323 8.35 23.12 17.36
CA LYS A 323 8.82 22.16 18.36
C LYS A 323 10.23 21.68 18.04
N LEU A 324 10.47 21.29 16.79
CA LEU A 324 11.78 20.87 16.32
C LEU A 324 12.87 21.92 16.59
N THR A 325 12.59 23.20 16.30
CA THR A 325 13.53 24.29 16.57
C THR A 325 13.76 24.54 18.05
N THR A 326 12.74 24.40 18.91
CA THR A 326 12.89 24.56 20.36
C THR A 326 13.86 23.52 20.93
N HIS A 327 13.86 22.30 20.40
CA HIS A 327 14.84 21.27 20.75
C HIS A 327 16.23 21.48 20.13
N GLY A 328 16.39 22.48 19.24
CA GLY A 328 17.67 22.85 18.65
C GLY A 328 18.09 22.04 17.43
N TYR A 329 17.21 21.20 16.87
CA TYR A 329 17.53 20.40 15.68
C TYR A 329 17.37 21.21 14.39
N ILE A 330 18.33 21.01 13.46
CA ILE A 330 18.35 21.69 12.15
C ILE A 330 17.51 20.91 11.14
N THR A 331 17.53 19.57 11.19
CA THR A 331 16.67 18.74 10.34
C THR A 331 15.84 17.74 11.14
N PRO A 332 14.64 17.39 10.65
CA PRO A 332 13.84 16.32 11.25
C PRO A 332 14.58 14.98 11.30
N TYR A 333 15.43 14.71 10.31
CA TYR A 333 16.22 13.48 10.25
C TYR A 333 17.19 13.36 11.44
N ASP A 334 17.87 14.44 11.79
CA ASP A 334 18.82 14.44 12.92
C ASP A 334 18.10 14.12 14.25
N ALA A 335 16.88 14.63 14.44
CA ALA A 335 16.06 14.32 15.61
C ALA A 335 15.60 12.85 15.63
N LEU A 336 15.19 12.30 14.48
CA LEU A 336 14.73 10.91 14.38
C LEU A 336 15.87 9.90 14.48
N ARG A 337 17.07 10.23 14.00
CA ARG A 337 18.20 9.29 13.88
C ARG A 337 18.53 8.60 15.19
N ASP A 338 18.75 9.37 16.26
CA ASP A 338 19.21 8.82 17.54
C ASP A 338 18.10 8.04 18.25
N LYS A 339 16.86 8.53 18.19
CA LYS A 339 15.69 7.84 18.74
C LYS A 339 15.41 6.54 18.02
N THR A 340 15.47 6.56 16.68
CA THR A 340 15.30 5.35 15.86
C THR A 340 16.35 4.30 16.18
N GLN A 341 17.62 4.70 16.33
CA GLN A 341 18.67 3.77 16.72
C GLN A 341 18.40 3.16 18.10
N SER A 342 17.98 3.95 19.08
CA SER A 342 17.67 3.46 20.43
C SER A 342 16.50 2.45 20.42
N ILE A 343 15.38 2.80 19.78
CA ILE A 343 14.17 1.96 19.71
C ILE A 343 14.47 0.65 18.99
N LEU A 344 15.14 0.72 17.83
CA LEU A 344 15.52 -0.49 17.10
C LEU A 344 16.48 -1.38 17.87
N THR A 345 17.41 -0.78 18.63
CA THR A 345 18.31 -1.55 19.49
C THR A 345 17.53 -2.33 20.54
N GLN A 346 16.57 -1.68 21.21
CA GLN A 346 15.73 -2.30 22.22
C GLN A 346 14.88 -3.44 21.64
N ILE A 347 14.25 -3.23 20.48
CA ILE A 347 13.39 -4.25 19.87
C ILE A 347 14.22 -5.44 19.38
N VAL A 348 15.33 -5.21 18.66
CA VAL A 348 16.18 -6.28 18.11
C VAL A 348 16.88 -7.08 19.22
N ALA A 349 17.22 -6.45 20.36
CA ALA A 349 17.83 -7.15 21.50
C ALA A 349 16.92 -8.24 22.11
N HIS A 350 15.60 -8.13 21.93
CA HIS A 350 14.64 -9.12 22.39
C HIS A 350 14.32 -10.21 21.35
N LEU A 351 14.90 -10.14 20.16
CA LEU A 351 14.62 -11.04 19.06
C LEU A 351 15.71 -12.09 18.88
N ASP A 352 15.27 -13.31 18.57
CA ASP A 352 16.15 -14.45 18.30
C ASP A 352 16.59 -14.42 16.82
N TYR A 353 17.85 -14.75 16.55
CA TYR A 353 18.43 -14.76 15.20
C TYR A 353 17.66 -15.69 14.25
N SER A 354 17.24 -16.85 14.74
CA SER A 354 16.52 -17.87 13.95
C SER A 354 15.20 -17.36 13.38
N SER A 355 14.54 -16.42 14.07
CA SER A 355 13.32 -15.77 13.58
C SER A 355 13.60 -14.81 12.42
N MET A 356 14.76 -14.14 12.44
CA MET A 356 15.16 -13.17 11.42
C MET A 356 15.63 -13.84 10.11
N VAL A 357 16.27 -15.01 10.16
CA VAL A 357 16.79 -15.68 8.96
C VAL A 357 15.69 -16.36 8.15
N LYS A 358 14.73 -17.01 8.81
CA LYS A 358 13.66 -17.78 8.14
C LYS A 358 12.85 -16.97 7.13
N GLN A 359 12.78 -15.65 7.30
CA GLN A 359 12.06 -14.75 6.41
C GLN A 359 12.86 -14.29 5.19
N ARG A 360 14.14 -14.62 5.05
CA ARG A 360 14.97 -14.13 3.92
C ARG A 360 14.61 -14.82 2.61
N SER A 361 13.88 -15.94 2.72
CA SER A 361 13.59 -16.88 1.65
C SER A 361 12.27 -16.60 0.91
N PHE A 362 11.46 -15.63 1.33
CA PHE A 362 10.16 -15.38 0.70
C PHE A 362 10.29 -14.43 -0.49
N GLY A 363 10.25 -15.01 -1.69
CA GLY A 363 10.14 -14.28 -2.95
C GLY A 363 8.75 -13.65 -3.15
N PRO A 364 8.61 -12.72 -4.11
CA PRO A 364 7.44 -11.84 -4.28
C PRO A 364 6.12 -12.51 -4.71
N ASN A 365 6.06 -13.85 -4.80
CA ASN A 365 4.91 -14.58 -5.35
C ASN A 365 4.14 -15.45 -4.33
N ASN A 366 4.47 -15.41 -3.03
CA ASN A 366 3.60 -16.02 -2.02
C ASN A 366 2.74 -14.94 -1.37
N PHE A 367 1.51 -14.82 -1.86
CA PHE A 367 0.44 -14.18 -1.10
C PHE A 367 0.17 -15.02 0.15
N ASP A 368 0.69 -14.53 1.27
CA ASP A 368 -0.04 -14.29 2.52
C ASP A 368 -1.20 -15.27 2.80
N ASP A 369 -0.86 -16.49 3.19
CA ASP A 369 -1.76 -17.31 4.01
C ASP A 369 -1.40 -16.99 5.47
N GLY A 370 -2.24 -16.21 6.16
CA GLY A 370 -2.00 -15.59 7.47
C GLY A 370 -1.79 -16.56 8.65
N THR A 371 -1.35 -17.78 8.37
CA THR A 371 -1.08 -18.85 9.32
C THR A 371 0.41 -19.05 9.65
N ASP A 372 1.33 -18.33 8.99
CA ASP A 372 2.76 -18.46 9.27
C ASP A 372 3.23 -17.51 10.40
N PRO A 373 3.66 -18.03 11.58
CA PRO A 373 4.12 -17.21 12.72
C PRO A 373 5.41 -16.42 12.45
N SER A 374 5.96 -16.51 11.25
CA SER A 374 7.18 -15.81 10.84
C SER A 374 6.91 -14.49 10.12
N SER A 375 5.77 -14.27 9.46
CA SER A 375 5.39 -12.94 8.93
C SER A 375 5.09 -11.94 10.05
N ALA A 376 4.64 -12.46 11.20
CA ALA A 376 4.38 -11.72 12.43
C ALA A 376 5.58 -10.94 12.97
N PHE A 377 6.83 -11.25 12.59
CA PHE A 377 8.01 -10.51 13.07
C PHE A 377 8.25 -9.20 12.34
N LEU A 378 8.13 -9.15 11.00
CA LEU A 378 8.27 -7.87 10.29
C LEU A 378 7.06 -6.99 10.62
N ASP A 379 5.91 -7.62 10.83
CA ASP A 379 4.69 -6.94 11.24
C ASP A 379 4.76 -6.46 12.70
N ALA A 380 5.31 -7.26 13.63
CA ALA A 380 5.50 -6.83 15.02
C ALA A 380 6.64 -5.82 15.19
N LEU A 381 7.75 -5.97 14.46
CA LEU A 381 8.83 -4.98 14.42
C LEU A 381 8.31 -3.68 13.82
N ARG A 382 7.62 -3.75 12.66
CA ARG A 382 7.03 -2.57 12.03
C ARG A 382 6.01 -1.93 12.95
N THR A 383 5.07 -2.67 13.51
CA THR A 383 4.02 -2.11 14.37
C THR A 383 4.59 -1.52 15.66
N ARG A 384 5.39 -2.29 16.43
CA ARG A 384 5.96 -1.79 17.69
C ARG A 384 6.97 -0.66 17.47
N ALA A 385 7.86 -0.80 16.49
CA ALA A 385 8.83 0.26 16.20
C ALA A 385 8.15 1.50 15.63
N MET A 386 7.10 1.35 14.80
CA MET A 386 6.31 2.47 14.31
C MET A 386 5.60 3.19 15.45
N ASP A 387 4.92 2.47 16.35
CA ASP A 387 4.17 3.08 17.44
C ASP A 387 5.10 3.86 18.40
N GLU A 388 6.18 3.21 18.87
CA GLU A 388 7.15 3.85 19.78
C GLU A 388 7.89 5.01 19.10
N MET A 389 8.26 4.86 17.81
CA MET A 389 8.94 5.93 17.08
C MET A 389 7.99 7.07 16.74
N HIS A 390 6.72 6.77 16.44
CA HIS A 390 5.72 7.79 16.16
C HIS A 390 5.44 8.62 17.41
N GLU A 391 5.29 7.99 18.58
CA GLU A 391 5.15 8.69 19.86
C GLU A 391 6.35 9.61 20.14
N ALA A 392 7.57 9.10 19.95
CA ALA A 392 8.79 9.91 20.11
C ALA A 392 8.90 11.03 19.05
N ALA A 393 8.45 10.80 17.82
CA ALA A 393 8.49 11.79 16.74
C ALA A 393 7.52 12.95 16.97
N LEU A 394 6.36 12.69 17.59
CA LEU A 394 5.36 13.70 17.93
C LEU A 394 5.88 14.75 18.92
N GLU A 395 6.81 14.37 19.82
CA GLU A 395 7.48 15.31 20.73
C GLU A 395 8.21 16.42 19.95
N TYR A 396 8.82 16.05 18.82
CA TYR A 396 9.52 16.98 17.92
C TYR A 396 8.62 17.63 16.87
N GLY A 397 7.31 17.33 16.87
CA GLY A 397 6.38 17.84 15.85
C GLY A 397 6.47 17.13 14.50
N ILE A 398 7.04 15.91 14.47
CA ILE A 398 7.22 15.10 13.27
C ILE A 398 6.18 13.97 13.26
N VAL A 399 5.54 13.77 12.11
CA VAL A 399 4.64 12.64 11.87
C VAL A 399 5.39 11.60 11.04
N LEU A 400 5.66 10.45 11.66
CA LEU A 400 6.19 9.28 10.95
C LEU A 400 5.05 8.63 10.15
N LYS A 401 5.26 8.47 8.83
CA LYS A 401 4.28 7.84 7.92
C LYS A 401 4.58 6.39 7.65
N ASP A 402 5.85 6.07 7.45
CA ASP A 402 6.26 4.70 7.16
C ASP A 402 7.68 4.39 7.67
N LEU A 403 7.86 3.14 8.06
CA LEU A 403 9.13 2.53 8.45
C LEU A 403 9.18 1.14 7.79
N ALA A 404 10.18 0.92 6.96
CA ALA A 404 10.42 -0.39 6.37
C ALA A 404 11.89 -0.81 6.55
N VAL A 405 12.12 -2.11 6.73
CA VAL A 405 13.48 -2.66 6.74
C VAL A 405 13.81 -3.09 5.31
N ILE A 406 14.82 -2.46 4.69
CA ILE A 406 15.25 -2.74 3.32
C ILE A 406 16.18 -3.96 3.31
N ASP A 407 17.20 -3.92 4.15
CA ASP A 407 18.25 -4.94 4.16
C ASP A 407 18.69 -5.25 5.58
N ARG A 408 19.10 -6.50 5.79
CA ARG A 408 19.66 -7.00 7.04
C ARG A 408 20.96 -7.70 6.74
N GLN A 409 22.02 -7.18 7.34
CA GLN A 409 23.37 -7.68 7.18
C GLN A 409 23.81 -8.28 8.51
N PHE A 410 23.85 -9.61 8.55
CA PHE A 410 24.45 -10.33 9.66
C PHE A 410 25.96 -10.29 9.50
N LYS A 411 26.67 -9.80 10.52
CA LYS A 411 28.13 -9.72 10.51
C LYS A 411 28.72 -10.87 11.33
N GLY A 412 29.90 -11.34 10.92
CA GLY A 412 30.71 -12.33 11.66
C GLY A 412 30.61 -13.78 11.16
N GLU A 413 31.59 -14.59 11.58
CA GLU A 413 31.70 -16.01 11.20
C GLU A 413 30.50 -16.84 11.67
N ILE A 414 29.90 -16.45 12.80
CA ILE A 414 28.74 -17.10 13.42
C ILE A 414 27.52 -17.05 12.51
N ALA A 415 27.31 -15.96 11.77
CA ALA A 415 26.21 -15.87 10.81
C ALA A 415 26.39 -16.90 9.68
N SER A 416 27.62 -17.09 9.20
CA SER A 416 27.91 -18.07 8.15
C SER A 416 27.79 -19.52 8.61
N THR A 417 28.13 -19.82 9.87
CA THR A 417 27.98 -21.17 10.43
C THR A 417 26.54 -21.47 10.78
N MET A 418 25.79 -20.49 11.29
CA MET A 418 24.36 -20.64 11.56
C MET A 418 23.53 -20.70 10.27
N ASP A 419 23.86 -19.94 9.23
CA ASP A 419 23.26 -20.11 7.89
C ASP A 419 23.50 -21.53 7.36
N LYS A 420 24.70 -22.09 7.54
CA LYS A 420 24.99 -23.49 7.19
C LYS A 420 24.21 -24.49 8.04
N LEU A 421 24.06 -24.25 9.34
CA LEU A 421 23.30 -25.14 10.22
C LEU A 421 21.80 -25.06 9.95
N THR A 422 21.25 -23.87 9.68
CA THR A 422 19.84 -23.68 9.36
C THR A 422 19.50 -24.21 7.97
N THR A 423 20.35 -24.00 6.95
CA THR A 423 20.18 -24.65 5.64
C THR A 423 20.26 -26.17 5.76
N ARG A 424 21.18 -26.71 6.57
CA ARG A 424 21.25 -28.15 6.84
C ARG A 424 20.03 -28.67 7.59
N ALA A 425 19.50 -27.91 8.56
CA ALA A 425 18.30 -28.26 9.30
C ALA A 425 17.05 -28.21 8.41
N LEU A 426 16.92 -27.20 7.55
CA LEU A 426 15.85 -27.11 6.55
C LEU A 426 15.96 -28.23 5.52
N GLN A 427 17.16 -28.54 5.05
CA GLN A 427 17.39 -29.68 4.17
C GLN A 427 17.01 -30.99 4.87
N ALA A 428 17.42 -31.19 6.13
CA ALA A 428 17.04 -32.34 6.92
C ALA A 428 15.52 -32.41 7.17
N GLN A 429 14.85 -31.27 7.33
CA GLN A 429 13.39 -31.20 7.48
C GLN A 429 12.68 -31.55 6.17
N VAL A 430 13.18 -31.07 5.02
CA VAL A 430 12.66 -31.43 3.70
C VAL A 430 12.94 -32.90 3.41
N GLU A 431 14.12 -33.40 3.74
CA GLU A 431 14.47 -34.82 3.62
C GLU A 431 13.58 -35.69 4.52
N ALA A 432 13.35 -35.30 5.78
CA ALA A 432 12.44 -35.99 6.67
C ALA A 432 11.00 -35.98 6.15
N ALA A 433 10.50 -34.83 5.69
CA ALA A 433 9.16 -34.73 5.11
C ALA A 433 9.03 -35.55 3.81
N ASN A 434 10.09 -35.60 2.99
CA ASN A 434 10.13 -36.43 1.80
C ASN A 434 10.16 -37.92 2.15
N VAL A 435 10.93 -38.32 3.16
CA VAL A 435 10.96 -39.69 3.69
C VAL A 435 9.60 -40.08 4.26
N ASP A 436 8.92 -39.19 4.99
CA ASP A 436 7.57 -39.43 5.50
C ASP A 436 6.56 -39.55 4.35
N ARG A 437 6.68 -38.72 3.31
CA ARG A 437 5.86 -38.83 2.10
C ARG A 437 6.12 -40.14 1.37
N GLU A 438 7.38 -40.54 1.22
CA GLU A 438 7.78 -41.83 0.63
C GLU A 438 7.27 -43.02 1.45
N ASN A 439 7.39 -42.97 2.77
CA ASN A 439 6.87 -43.99 3.67
C ASN A 439 5.35 -44.08 3.57
N SER A 440 4.65 -42.95 3.55
CA SER A 440 3.19 -42.92 3.37
C SER A 440 2.77 -43.47 2.00
N ASN A 441 3.56 -43.22 0.95
CA ASN A 441 3.32 -43.77 -0.38
C ASN A 441 3.58 -45.27 -0.42
N LYS A 442 4.63 -45.76 0.24
CA LYS A 442 4.93 -47.20 0.36
C LYS A 442 3.83 -47.93 1.13
N VAL A 443 3.39 -47.41 2.28
CA VAL A 443 2.28 -47.99 3.05
C VAL A 443 1.00 -48.03 2.20
N LYS A 444 0.66 -46.93 1.49
CA LYS A 444 -0.49 -46.92 0.58
C LYS A 444 -0.36 -47.89 -0.60
N GLN A 445 0.85 -48.10 -1.12
CA GLN A 445 1.10 -49.10 -2.15
C GLN A 445 0.90 -50.52 -1.60
N GLU A 446 1.44 -50.82 -0.43
CA GLU A 446 1.26 -52.11 0.24
C GLU A 446 -0.21 -52.37 0.57
N GLU A 447 -0.92 -51.39 1.13
CA GLU A 447 -2.37 -51.44 1.36
C GLU A 447 -3.15 -51.67 0.05
N GLY A 448 -2.77 -50.98 -1.03
CA GLY A 448 -3.33 -51.19 -2.35
C GLY A 448 -3.11 -52.61 -2.87
N THR A 449 -1.91 -53.18 -2.69
CA THR A 449 -1.63 -54.57 -3.08
C THR A 449 -2.40 -55.58 -2.24
N LEU A 450 -2.54 -55.34 -0.94
CA LEU A 450 -3.32 -56.17 -0.02
C LEU A 450 -4.81 -56.14 -0.38
N ALA A 451 -5.35 -54.96 -0.69
CA ALA A 451 -6.74 -54.82 -1.15
C ALA A 451 -6.97 -55.58 -2.47
N VAL A 452 -6.06 -55.48 -3.44
CA VAL A 452 -6.15 -56.25 -4.70
C VAL A 452 -6.07 -57.75 -4.45
N ALA A 453 -5.20 -58.21 -3.54
CA ALA A 453 -5.11 -59.62 -3.16
C ALA A 453 -6.40 -60.12 -2.49
N HIS A 454 -7.00 -59.33 -1.61
CA HIS A 454 -8.28 -59.65 -0.96
C HIS A 454 -9.42 -59.73 -1.97
N ILE A 455 -9.51 -58.78 -2.90
CA ILE A 455 -10.50 -58.81 -3.98
C ILE A 455 -10.31 -60.06 -4.83
N LYS A 456 -9.08 -60.38 -5.25
CA LYS A 456 -8.80 -61.61 -6.02
C LYS A 456 -9.18 -62.88 -5.27
N ALA A 457 -8.91 -62.96 -3.97
CA ALA A 457 -9.31 -64.09 -3.13
C ALA A 457 -10.85 -64.20 -3.04
N GLN A 458 -11.53 -63.08 -2.85
CA GLN A 458 -13.00 -63.02 -2.81
C GLN A 458 -13.63 -63.40 -4.15
N THR A 459 -13.07 -62.93 -5.27
CA THR A 459 -13.50 -63.33 -6.62
C THR A 459 -13.30 -64.83 -6.85
N ARG A 460 -12.17 -65.40 -6.40
CA ARG A 460 -11.91 -66.84 -6.52
C ARG A 460 -12.86 -67.66 -5.67
N ASN A 461 -13.18 -67.21 -4.45
CA ASN A 461 -14.17 -67.87 -3.59
C ASN A 461 -15.57 -67.81 -4.20
N THR A 462 -16.01 -66.63 -4.66
CA THR A 462 -17.33 -66.49 -5.29
C THR A 462 -17.46 -67.27 -6.59
N GLN A 463 -16.38 -67.40 -7.37
CA GLN A 463 -16.35 -68.27 -8.54
C GLN A 463 -16.44 -69.75 -8.15
N ALA A 464 -15.66 -70.18 -7.15
CA ALA A 464 -15.73 -71.55 -6.63
C ALA A 464 -17.12 -71.89 -6.05
N ASP A 465 -17.74 -70.96 -5.32
CA ASP A 465 -19.09 -71.11 -4.79
C ASP A 465 -20.11 -71.21 -5.93
N SER A 466 -19.98 -70.39 -6.98
CA SER A 466 -20.87 -70.44 -8.16
C SER A 466 -20.75 -71.78 -8.90
N GLU A 467 -19.54 -72.30 -9.05
CA GLU A 467 -19.28 -73.62 -9.63
C GLU A 467 -19.88 -74.73 -8.75
N ALA A 468 -19.71 -74.67 -7.43
CA ALA A 468 -20.32 -75.62 -6.50
C ALA A 468 -21.86 -75.59 -6.53
N TYR A 469 -22.46 -74.40 -6.56
CA TYR A 469 -23.91 -74.23 -6.71
C TYR A 469 -24.41 -74.80 -8.04
N SER A 470 -23.67 -74.62 -9.14
CA SER A 470 -24.04 -75.18 -10.45
C SER A 470 -24.04 -76.71 -10.46
N ILE A 471 -23.08 -77.34 -9.78
CA ILE A 471 -22.99 -78.80 -9.66
C ILE A 471 -24.14 -79.33 -8.79
N ILE A 472 -24.43 -78.68 -7.65
CA ILE A 472 -25.54 -79.08 -6.77
C ILE A 472 -26.88 -78.92 -7.48
N ALA A 473 -27.08 -77.84 -8.25
CA ALA A 473 -28.28 -77.61 -9.02
C ALA A 473 -28.46 -78.67 -10.12
N ALA A 474 -27.39 -79.00 -10.86
CA ALA A 474 -27.41 -80.07 -11.86
C ALA A 474 -27.71 -81.44 -11.24
N ALA A 475 -27.12 -81.76 -10.08
CA ALA A 475 -27.39 -83.00 -9.37
C ALA A 475 -28.84 -83.08 -8.86
N LYS A 476 -29.40 -81.98 -8.34
CA LYS A 476 -30.82 -81.91 -7.95
C LYS A 476 -31.76 -82.08 -9.13
N ALA A 477 -31.48 -81.42 -10.26
CA ALA A 477 -32.28 -81.57 -11.47
C ALA A 477 -32.26 -83.02 -11.99
N GLN A 478 -31.10 -83.69 -11.93
CA GLN A 478 -30.98 -85.09 -12.32
C GLN A 478 -31.76 -86.02 -11.37
N ALA A 479 -31.75 -85.75 -10.07
CA ALA A 479 -32.49 -86.52 -9.07
C ALA A 479 -34.01 -86.33 -9.19
N GLU A 480 -34.48 -85.12 -9.51
CA GLU A 480 -35.91 -84.89 -9.77
C GLU A 480 -36.35 -85.56 -11.06
N ARG A 481 -35.52 -85.53 -12.11
CA ARG A 481 -35.79 -86.23 -13.36
C ARG A 481 -35.96 -87.74 -13.14
N THR A 482 -35.04 -88.38 -12.41
CA THR A 482 -35.17 -89.83 -12.13
C THR A 482 -36.39 -90.15 -11.26
N LYS A 483 -36.76 -89.26 -10.33
CA LYS A 483 -38.00 -89.42 -9.55
C LYS A 483 -39.25 -89.36 -10.42
N ILE A 484 -39.30 -88.44 -11.39
CA ILE A 484 -40.42 -88.31 -12.33
C ILE A 484 -40.48 -89.54 -13.26
N GLU A 485 -39.34 -89.98 -13.80
CA GLU A 485 -39.26 -91.18 -14.63
C GLU A 485 -39.71 -92.45 -13.87
N ALA A 486 -39.32 -92.60 -12.60
CA ALA A 486 -39.75 -93.71 -11.75
C ALA A 486 -41.25 -93.69 -11.45
N LEU A 487 -41.83 -92.51 -11.19
CA LEU A 487 -43.29 -92.37 -11.00
C LEU A 487 -44.06 -92.68 -12.28
N ALA A 488 -43.58 -92.22 -13.44
CA ALA A 488 -44.18 -92.54 -14.72
C ALA A 488 -44.13 -94.04 -15.04
N GLN A 489 -43.01 -94.71 -14.71
CA GLN A 489 -42.91 -96.17 -14.83
C GLN A 489 -43.85 -96.90 -13.87
N ALA A 490 -43.98 -96.45 -12.62
CA ALA A 490 -44.89 -97.04 -11.66
C ALA A 490 -46.37 -96.90 -12.09
N GLU A 491 -46.77 -95.74 -12.62
CA GLU A 491 -48.11 -95.55 -13.17
C GLU A 491 -48.35 -96.40 -14.42
N ALA A 492 -47.37 -96.52 -15.32
CA ALA A 492 -47.46 -97.39 -16.47
C ALA A 492 -47.65 -98.86 -16.06
N ILE A 493 -46.88 -99.35 -15.07
CA ILE A 493 -47.01 -100.70 -14.51
C ILE A 493 -48.39 -100.90 -13.88
N ARG A 494 -48.91 -99.90 -13.15
CA ARG A 494 -50.25 -99.96 -12.54
C ARG A 494 -51.33 -100.11 -13.61
N LEU A 495 -51.25 -99.33 -14.69
CA LEU A 495 -52.18 -99.39 -15.82
C LEU A 495 -52.12 -100.74 -16.55
N THR A 496 -50.93 -101.30 -16.75
CA THR A 496 -50.80 -102.64 -17.36
C THR A 496 -51.34 -103.74 -16.45
N ALA A 497 -51.10 -103.65 -15.14
CA ALA A 497 -51.61 -104.64 -14.19
C ALA A 497 -53.14 -104.60 -14.07
N GLU A 498 -53.75 -103.41 -14.15
CA GLU A 498 -55.21 -103.25 -14.17
C GLU A 498 -55.83 -103.84 -15.45
N ALA A 499 -55.19 -103.63 -16.61
CA ALA A 499 -55.60 -104.23 -17.87
C ALA A 499 -55.47 -105.77 -17.86
N GLU A 500 -54.40 -106.32 -17.27
CA GLU A 500 -54.24 -107.76 -17.11
C GLU A 500 -55.27 -108.37 -16.16
N ALA A 501 -55.61 -107.68 -15.07
CA ALA A 501 -56.63 -108.13 -14.13
C ALA A 501 -58.02 -108.21 -14.78
N GLU A 502 -58.39 -107.21 -15.61
CA GLU A 502 -59.63 -107.27 -16.40
C GLU A 502 -59.61 -108.42 -17.42
N ALA A 503 -58.50 -108.64 -18.13
CA ALA A 503 -58.38 -109.71 -19.09
C ALA A 503 -58.55 -111.11 -18.45
N VAL A 504 -57.99 -111.31 -17.24
CA VAL A 504 -58.17 -112.54 -16.46
C VAL A 504 -59.62 -112.69 -16.00
N ARG A 505 -60.28 -111.60 -15.59
CA ARG A 505 -61.70 -111.62 -15.19
C ARG A 505 -62.61 -112.04 -16.35
N ILE A 506 -62.37 -111.51 -17.54
CA ILE A 506 -63.11 -111.86 -18.76
C ILE A 506 -62.86 -113.33 -19.15
N LYS A 507 -61.61 -113.80 -19.09
CA LYS A 507 -61.30 -115.22 -19.32
C LYS A 507 -61.97 -116.14 -18.30
N ALA A 508 -61.93 -115.81 -17.02
CA ALA A 508 -62.54 -116.61 -15.97
C ALA A 508 -64.08 -116.67 -16.09
N ALA A 509 -64.71 -115.57 -16.53
CA ALA A 509 -66.15 -115.58 -16.85
C ALA A 509 -66.46 -116.47 -18.06
N ALA A 510 -65.65 -116.41 -19.12
CA ALA A 510 -65.83 -117.26 -20.30
C ALA A 510 -65.63 -118.76 -20.00
N ASP A 511 -64.72 -119.12 -19.10
CA ASP A 511 -64.51 -120.51 -18.68
C ASP A 511 -65.63 -121.04 -17.76
N ALA A 512 -66.36 -120.17 -17.06
CA ALA A 512 -67.47 -120.55 -16.17
C ALA A 512 -68.74 -120.99 -16.93
N ASP A 513 -68.98 -120.44 -18.12
CA ASP A 513 -70.19 -120.65 -18.93
C ASP A 513 -70.17 -121.95 -19.77
N VAL A 514 -69.12 -122.77 -19.66
CA VAL A 514 -69.02 -124.04 -20.42
C VAL A 514 -69.87 -125.13 -19.75
N VAL A 515 -70.98 -125.50 -20.39
CA VAL A 515 -71.99 -126.48 -19.90
C VAL A 515 -71.58 -127.95 -20.11
N ASP A 516 -70.57 -128.23 -20.95
CA ASP A 516 -70.15 -129.58 -21.31
C ASP A 516 -69.11 -130.16 -20.33
N GLN A 517 -69.43 -131.30 -19.69
CA GLN A 517 -68.65 -131.87 -18.58
C GLN A 517 -67.27 -132.38 -19.02
N PHE A 518 -67.12 -132.78 -20.30
CA PHE A 518 -65.83 -133.20 -20.87
C PHE A 518 -64.88 -132.02 -21.13
N ALA A 519 -65.43 -130.83 -21.41
CA ALA A 519 -64.62 -129.62 -21.67
C ALA A 519 -63.98 -129.06 -20.38
N ARG A 520 -64.64 -129.20 -19.23
CA ARG A 520 -64.06 -128.83 -17.92
C ARG A 520 -62.82 -129.66 -17.56
N GLU A 521 -62.83 -130.94 -17.88
CA GLU A 521 -61.69 -131.83 -17.60
C GLU A 521 -60.49 -131.50 -18.51
N MET A 522 -60.74 -131.17 -19.77
CA MET A 522 -59.68 -130.70 -20.69
C MET A 522 -59.12 -129.32 -20.29
N GLY A 523 -59.94 -128.44 -19.71
CA GLY A 523 -59.50 -127.17 -19.12
C GLY A 523 -58.52 -127.38 -17.96
N MET A 524 -58.84 -128.28 -17.03
CA MET A 524 -57.96 -128.64 -15.91
C MET A 524 -56.62 -129.23 -16.38
N ARG A 525 -56.63 -130.08 -17.42
CA ARG A 525 -55.39 -130.63 -18.00
C ARG A 525 -54.53 -129.57 -18.67
N ARG A 526 -55.10 -128.53 -19.28
CA ARG A 526 -54.33 -127.37 -19.80
C ARG A 526 -53.63 -126.61 -18.68
N VAL A 527 -54.30 -126.42 -17.53
CA VAL A 527 -53.70 -125.78 -16.36
C VAL A 527 -52.52 -126.62 -15.85
N GLU A 528 -52.65 -127.95 -15.79
CA GLU A 528 -51.54 -128.84 -15.42
C GLU A 528 -50.37 -128.77 -16.41
N VAL A 529 -50.63 -128.75 -17.72
CA VAL A 529 -49.57 -128.60 -18.74
C VAL A 529 -48.86 -127.25 -18.61
N SER A 530 -49.60 -126.16 -18.39
CA SER A 530 -48.98 -124.84 -18.17
C SER A 530 -48.16 -124.79 -16.87
N ARG A 531 -48.62 -125.49 -15.82
CA ARG A 531 -47.89 -125.62 -14.55
C ARG A 531 -46.58 -126.39 -14.77
N VAL A 532 -46.59 -127.51 -15.49
CA VAL A 532 -45.36 -128.27 -15.81
C VAL A 532 -44.41 -127.47 -16.71
N GLN A 533 -44.93 -126.69 -17.65
CA GLN A 533 -44.12 -125.85 -18.54
C GLN A 533 -43.43 -124.68 -17.80
N ALA A 534 -44.08 -124.08 -16.80
CA ALA A 534 -43.52 -122.98 -16.01
C ALA A 534 -42.38 -123.40 -15.06
N PHE A 535 -42.41 -124.64 -14.55
CA PHE A 535 -41.45 -125.12 -13.54
C PHE A 535 -40.44 -126.15 -14.08
N GLY A 536 -40.57 -126.55 -15.35
CA GLY A 536 -39.62 -127.42 -16.07
C GLY A 536 -39.74 -128.91 -15.74
N ASN A 537 -39.42 -129.78 -16.70
CA ASN A 537 -39.67 -131.24 -16.67
C ASN A 537 -39.00 -132.05 -15.53
N ARG A 538 -38.27 -131.43 -14.61
CA ARG A 538 -37.56 -132.11 -13.50
C ARG A 538 -37.95 -131.63 -12.09
N THR A 539 -38.96 -130.78 -11.95
CA THR A 539 -39.46 -130.35 -10.63
C THR A 539 -40.46 -131.37 -10.06
N VAL A 540 -40.16 -131.87 -8.85
CA VAL A 540 -41.07 -132.70 -8.06
C VAL A 540 -41.80 -131.79 -7.07
N PHE A 541 -43.12 -131.67 -7.21
CA PHE A 541 -43.95 -130.91 -6.27
C PHE A 541 -44.31 -131.82 -5.09
N VAL A 542 -43.73 -131.54 -3.92
CA VAL A 542 -44.09 -132.24 -2.68
C VAL A 542 -45.32 -131.54 -2.06
N PRO A 543 -46.40 -132.27 -1.74
CA PRO A 543 -47.57 -131.70 -1.06
C PRO A 543 -47.19 -131.13 0.31
N SER A 544 -47.61 -129.90 0.58
CA SER A 544 -47.14 -129.08 1.72
C SER A 544 -47.99 -129.24 2.99
N ASP A 545 -48.33 -130.46 3.40
CA ASP A 545 -49.04 -130.73 4.66
C ASP A 545 -48.42 -131.95 5.39
N GLY A 546 -47.34 -131.72 6.16
CA GLY A 546 -46.70 -132.78 6.96
C GLY A 546 -45.65 -132.28 7.97
N PRO A 547 -45.52 -132.91 9.16
CA PRO A 547 -44.90 -132.34 10.37
C PRO A 547 -43.38 -132.50 10.43
N GLY A 548 -42.64 -131.88 9.50
CA GLY A 548 -41.16 -131.86 9.46
C GLY A 548 -40.53 -130.46 9.62
N ASN A 549 -41.30 -129.47 10.06
CA ASN A 549 -41.02 -128.04 9.89
C ASN A 549 -40.02 -127.42 10.91
N GLN A 550 -39.01 -128.16 11.36
CA GLN A 550 -38.01 -127.65 12.32
C GLN A 550 -36.56 -127.67 11.82
N MET A 551 -36.27 -128.17 10.61
CA MET A 551 -34.90 -128.16 10.07
C MET A 551 -34.64 -127.11 8.97
N GLY A 552 -35.66 -126.43 8.46
CA GLY A 552 -35.51 -125.43 7.38
C GLY A 552 -35.06 -124.04 7.84
N THR A 553 -35.32 -123.67 9.10
CA THR A 553 -35.11 -122.30 9.60
C THR A 553 -33.68 -122.02 10.08
N THR A 554 -32.87 -123.06 10.28
CA THR A 554 -31.50 -122.92 10.82
C THR A 554 -30.42 -122.78 9.75
N MET A 555 -30.66 -123.21 8.50
CA MET A 555 -29.69 -122.98 7.40
C MET A 555 -29.79 -121.57 6.78
N ALA A 556 -30.97 -120.95 6.76
CA ALA A 556 -31.17 -119.63 6.13
C ALA A 556 -30.55 -118.47 6.93
N VAL A 557 -30.46 -118.59 8.25
CA VAL A 557 -29.84 -117.55 9.11
C VAL A 557 -28.30 -117.61 9.06
N GLY A 558 -27.72 -118.78 8.75
CA GLY A 558 -26.28 -118.96 8.61
C GLY A 558 -25.66 -118.32 7.35
N MET A 559 -26.42 -118.20 6.26
CA MET A 559 -25.92 -117.57 5.02
C MET A 559 -25.99 -116.03 5.03
N ALA A 560 -26.89 -115.42 5.82
CA ALA A 560 -27.03 -113.97 5.88
C ALA A 560 -25.93 -113.28 6.72
N ALA A 561 -25.31 -113.99 7.68
CA ALA A 561 -24.25 -113.44 8.53
C ALA A 561 -22.86 -113.40 7.86
N ALA A 562 -22.64 -114.17 6.79
CA ALA A 562 -21.34 -114.25 6.10
C ALA A 562 -21.15 -113.20 4.98
N MET A 563 -22.18 -112.44 4.59
CA MET A 563 -22.07 -111.41 3.55
C MET A 563 -21.75 -110.00 4.10
N GLY A 564 -21.71 -109.82 5.43
CA GLY A 564 -21.43 -108.53 6.08
C GLY A 564 -19.95 -108.25 6.40
N SER A 565 -19.05 -109.21 6.21
CA SER A 565 -17.63 -109.10 6.60
C SER A 565 -16.65 -108.78 5.46
N ASP A 566 -17.10 -108.68 4.20
CA ASP A 566 -16.22 -108.58 3.01
C ASP A 566 -16.36 -107.28 2.19
N ALA A 567 -16.94 -106.19 2.75
CA ALA A 567 -17.07 -104.90 2.06
C ALA A 567 -16.32 -103.74 2.75
N ARG A 568 -15.16 -104.01 3.36
CA ARG A 568 -14.14 -102.99 3.68
C ARG A 568 -12.93 -103.15 2.77
N THR A 569 -13.01 -102.51 1.61
CA THR A 569 -11.89 -101.87 0.89
C THR A 569 -12.43 -100.63 0.20
#